data_AF-A0A7J6WV00-F1
#
_entry.id   AF-A0A7J6WV00-F1
#
_cell.length_a   1.000
_cell.length_b   1.000
_cell.length_c   1.000
_cell.angle_alpha   90.00
_cell.angle_beta   90.00
_cell.angle_gamma   90.00
#
_symmetry.space_group_name_H-M   'P 1'
#
loop_
_entity.id
_entity.type
_entity.pdbx_description
1 polymer ?
#
loop_
_entity_poly.entity_id
_entity_poly.type
_entity_poly.pdbx_seq_one_letter_code
_entity_poly.pdbx_strand_id
1 'polypeptide(L)'
;MAGDHETDHNIKLWKMKKLIKYLEAARGNGTSMISLIVPPRDQVSRVAKMLGEEYGTASNIKSRVNRQSVLGAITSAQQRLKLYNKLPPNGLVLYTGTIVTEDGKEKKETYDFEPLKPINASLYRCDKIFHTEALL
;
A
#
# COMPACT_ATOMS: atom_id res chain seq x y z
N MET A 1 20.71 -13.93 -26.43
CA MET A 1 20.46 -13.58 -25.02
C MET A 1 18.98 -13.25 -24.78
N ALA A 2 18.05 -14.15 -25.14
CA ALA A 2 16.60 -13.89 -25.03
C ALA A 2 15.92 -14.59 -23.83
N GLY A 3 16.58 -15.58 -23.20
CA GLY A 3 16.00 -16.36 -22.09
C GLY A 3 16.02 -15.66 -20.71
N ASP A 4 16.85 -14.64 -20.52
CA ASP A 4 17.01 -13.98 -19.22
C ASP A 4 15.82 -13.05 -18.89
N HIS A 5 15.31 -12.33 -19.89
CA HIS A 5 14.18 -11.40 -19.74
C HIS A 5 12.85 -12.10 -19.45
N GLU A 6 12.61 -13.26 -20.06
CA GLU A 6 11.38 -14.03 -19.85
C GLU A 6 11.36 -14.65 -18.45
N THR A 7 12.52 -15.13 -17.99
CA THR A 7 12.70 -15.67 -16.63
C THR A 7 12.50 -14.57 -15.58
N ASP A 8 13.05 -13.37 -15.78
CA ASP A 8 12.87 -12.24 -14.85
C ASP A 8 11.42 -11.75 -14.78
N HIS A 9 10.71 -11.74 -15.93
CA HIS A 9 9.29 -11.41 -15.99
C HIS A 9 8.44 -12.42 -15.21
N ASN A 10 8.70 -13.72 -15.38
CA ASN A 10 8.01 -14.78 -14.65
C ASN A 10 8.27 -14.70 -13.13
N ILE A 11 9.50 -14.37 -12.72
CA ILE A 11 9.85 -14.19 -11.31
C ILE A 11 9.09 -13.00 -10.71
N LYS A 12 8.99 -11.87 -11.41
CA LYS A 12 8.22 -10.70 -10.96
C LYS A 12 6.73 -11.01 -10.83
N LEU A 13 6.16 -11.73 -11.80
CA LEU A 13 4.77 -12.18 -11.77
C LEU A 13 4.52 -13.13 -10.59
N TRP A 14 5.44 -14.05 -10.32
CA TRP A 14 5.36 -14.96 -9.18
C TRP A 14 5.47 -14.21 -7.85
N LYS A 15 6.40 -13.26 -7.73
CA LYS A 15 6.53 -12.40 -6.54
C LYS A 15 5.25 -11.60 -6.29
N MET A 16 4.66 -11.01 -7.32
CA MET A 16 3.42 -10.24 -7.20
C MET A 16 2.24 -11.12 -6.79
N LYS A 17 2.06 -12.29 -7.42
CA LYS A 17 1.03 -13.27 -7.01
C LYS A 17 1.21 -13.75 -5.57
N LYS A 18 2.46 -13.98 -5.15
CA LYS A 18 2.78 -14.37 -3.77
C LYS A 18 2.47 -13.24 -2.78
N LEU A 19 2.74 -11.99 -3.17
CA LEU A 19 2.42 -10.82 -2.37
C LEU A 19 0.89 -10.61 -2.26
N ILE A 20 0.14 -10.80 -3.34
CA ILE A 20 -1.33 -10.74 -3.32
C ILE A 20 -1.88 -11.80 -2.35
N LYS A 21 -1.43 -13.06 -2.46
CA LYS A 21 -1.83 -14.12 -1.51
C LYS A 21 -1.47 -13.77 -0.06
N TYR A 22 -0.32 -13.14 0.16
CA TYR A 22 0.09 -12.71 1.50
C TYR A 22 -0.82 -11.59 2.03
N LEU A 23 -1.11 -10.58 1.21
CA LEU A 23 -1.98 -9.46 1.56
C LEU A 23 -3.43 -9.91 1.79
N GLU A 24 -3.93 -10.91 1.05
CA GLU A 24 -5.25 -11.50 1.27
C GLU A 24 -5.32 -12.34 2.56
N ALA A 25 -4.23 -13.03 2.91
CA ALA A 25 -4.13 -13.79 4.15
C ALA A 25 -3.91 -12.89 5.38
N ALA A 26 -3.30 -11.73 5.18
CA ALA A 26 -3.05 -10.74 6.21
C ALA A 26 -4.36 -10.16 6.75
N ARG A 27 -4.75 -10.57 7.96
CA ARG A 27 -5.88 -9.99 8.70
C ARG A 27 -5.36 -9.15 9.87
N GLY A 28 -5.83 -7.92 9.95
CA GLY A 28 -5.56 -7.02 11.08
C GLY A 28 -6.68 -7.07 12.12
N ASN A 29 -6.37 -6.64 13.35
CA ASN A 29 -7.35 -6.55 14.44
C ASN A 29 -8.27 -5.32 14.36
N GLY A 30 -8.40 -4.68 13.20
CA GLY A 30 -9.22 -3.48 13.00
C GLY A 30 -9.23 -2.95 11.55
N THR A 31 -9.88 -1.80 11.34
CA THR A 31 -9.85 -1.03 10.07
C THR A 31 -8.56 -0.22 10.00
N SER A 32 -7.49 -0.78 9.43
CA SER A 32 -6.18 -0.12 9.37
C SER A 32 -5.36 -0.51 8.14
N MET A 33 -5.98 -1.16 7.16
CA MET A 33 -5.32 -1.55 5.92
C MET A 33 -5.56 -0.45 4.90
N ILE A 34 -4.51 0.34 4.63
CA ILE A 34 -4.52 1.37 3.62
C ILE A 34 -3.98 0.76 2.33
N SER A 35 -4.80 0.81 1.29
CA SER A 35 -4.46 0.49 -0.08
C SER A 35 -4.36 1.79 -0.85
N LEU A 36 -3.15 2.16 -1.26
CA LEU A 36 -2.87 3.36 -2.04
C LEU A 36 -2.27 2.94 -3.38
N ILE A 37 -2.92 3.34 -4.46
CA ILE A 37 -2.46 3.12 -5.83
C ILE A 37 -2.39 4.47 -6.49
N VAL A 38 -1.22 4.78 -7.03
CA VAL A 38 -0.92 6.06 -7.65
C VAL A 38 -0.55 5.83 -9.10
N PRO A 39 -1.28 6.41 -10.07
CA PRO A 39 -0.96 6.28 -11.47
C PRO A 39 0.34 7.06 -11.81
N PRO A 40 1.08 6.65 -12.85
CA PRO A 40 2.37 7.25 -13.20
C PRO A 40 2.29 8.72 -13.63
N ARG A 41 1.09 9.18 -14.00
CA ARG A 41 0.83 10.58 -14.41
C ARG A 41 0.60 11.53 -13.23
N ASP A 42 0.46 11.00 -12.01
CA ASP A 42 0.20 11.83 -10.85
C ASP A 42 1.48 12.40 -10.24
N GLN A 43 1.34 13.35 -9.32
CA GLN A 43 2.46 13.94 -8.59
C GLN A 43 2.50 13.41 -7.16
N VAL A 44 3.70 13.04 -6.70
CA VAL A 44 3.96 12.64 -5.30
C VAL A 44 3.44 13.70 -4.31
N SER A 45 3.59 14.99 -4.65
CA SER A 45 3.11 16.10 -3.82
C SER A 45 1.59 16.09 -3.62
N ARG A 46 0.82 15.77 -4.67
CA ARG A 46 -0.64 15.67 -4.59
C ARG A 46 -1.06 14.56 -3.64
N VAL A 47 -0.43 13.38 -3.77
CA VAL A 47 -0.70 12.23 -2.90
C VAL A 47 -0.29 12.53 -1.46
N ALA A 48 0.85 13.18 -1.25
CA ALA A 48 1.30 13.59 0.08
C ALA A 48 0.33 14.58 0.73
N LYS A 49 -0.24 15.51 -0.04
CA LYS A 49 -1.28 16.44 0.43
C LYS A 49 -2.55 15.69 0.84
N MET A 50 -3.04 14.79 -0.02
CA MET A 50 -4.22 13.96 0.26
C MET A 50 -4.03 13.13 1.54
N LEU A 51 -2.86 12.49 1.71
CA LEU A 51 -2.55 11.76 2.95
C LEU A 51 -2.53 12.68 4.19
N GLY A 52 -2.12 13.94 4.04
CA GLY A 52 -2.18 14.93 5.11
C GLY A 52 -3.61 15.34 5.49
N GLU A 53 -4.48 15.49 4.50
CA GLU A 53 -5.91 15.75 4.70
C GLU A 53 -6.57 14.55 5.41
N GLU A 54 -6.29 13.32 4.95
CA GLU A 54 -6.77 12.08 5.57
C GLU A 54 -6.24 11.90 7.00
N TYR A 55 -5.01 12.32 7.28
CA TYR A 55 -4.47 12.34 8.65
C TYR A 55 -5.30 13.24 9.57
N GLY A 56 -5.63 14.45 9.08
CA GLY A 56 -6.50 15.39 9.80
C GLY A 56 -7.89 14.81 10.06
N THR A 57 -8.50 14.20 9.05
CA THR A 57 -9.81 13.54 9.17
C THR A 57 -9.76 12.37 10.15
N ALA A 58 -8.73 11.53 10.06
CA ALA A 58 -8.53 10.38 10.95
C ALA A 58 -8.34 10.80 12.42
N SER A 59 -7.83 12.01 12.69
CA SER A 59 -7.68 12.51 14.06
C SER A 59 -9.01 12.70 14.81
N ASN A 60 -10.11 12.87 14.07
CA ASN A 60 -11.47 13.03 14.59
C ASN A 60 -12.18 11.69 14.89
N ILE A 61 -11.54 10.55 14.61
CA ILE A 61 -12.11 9.22 14.91
C ILE A 61 -12.29 9.07 16.43
N LYS A 62 -13.51 8.74 16.86
CA LYS A 62 -13.89 8.58 18.27
C LYS A 62 -13.19 7.43 18.98
N SER A 63 -13.01 6.30 18.27
CA SER A 63 -12.29 5.14 18.82
C SER A 63 -10.80 5.43 18.91
N ARG A 64 -10.25 5.48 20.13
CA ARG A 64 -8.83 5.71 20.38
C ARG A 64 -7.94 4.70 19.65
N VAL A 65 -8.34 3.43 19.66
CA VAL A 65 -7.59 2.33 19.05
C VAL A 65 -7.57 2.49 17.53
N ASN A 66 -8.73 2.66 16.89
CA ASN A 66 -8.80 2.84 15.44
C ASN A 66 -8.07 4.11 15.00
N ARG A 67 -8.21 5.20 15.76
CA ARG A 67 -7.50 6.45 15.49
C ARG A 67 -5.98 6.22 15.49
N GLN A 68 -5.45 5.59 16.52
CA GLN A 68 -4.00 5.34 16.63
C GLN A 68 -3.50 4.44 15.49
N SER A 69 -4.27 3.44 15.09
CA SER A 69 -3.90 2.54 14.00
C SER A 69 -3.95 3.23 12.63
N VAL A 70 -5.01 3.99 12.33
CA VAL A 70 -5.14 4.72 11.05
C VAL A 70 -4.07 5.82 10.95
N LEU A 71 -3.87 6.62 12.00
CA LEU A 71 -2.81 7.65 12.01
C LEU A 71 -1.43 7.04 11.85
N GLY A 72 -1.18 5.88 12.48
CA GLY A 72 0.06 5.13 12.33
C GLY A 72 0.29 4.68 10.90
N ALA A 73 -0.72 4.10 10.26
CA ALA A 73 -0.66 3.65 8.88
C ALA A 73 -0.43 4.82 7.91
N ILE A 74 -1.16 5.93 8.04
CA ILE A 74 -0.97 7.13 7.20
C ILE A 74 0.45 7.68 7.35
N THR A 75 0.97 7.75 8.58
CA THR A 75 2.35 8.20 8.84
C THR A 75 3.37 7.31 8.14
N SER A 76 3.20 5.99 8.22
CA SER A 76 4.06 5.02 7.54
C SER A 76 3.98 5.16 6.02
N ALA A 77 2.79 5.35 5.46
CA ALA A 77 2.61 5.63 4.03
C ALA A 77 3.33 6.92 3.60
N GLN A 78 3.18 8.01 4.35
CA GLN A 78 3.86 9.28 4.06
C GLN A 78 5.37 9.15 4.11
N GLN A 79 5.92 8.42 5.09
CA GLN A 79 7.36 8.16 5.18
C GLN A 79 7.86 7.38 3.96
N ARG A 80 7.11 6.34 3.53
CA ARG A 80 7.48 5.56 2.35
C ARG A 80 7.38 6.38 1.06
N LEU A 81 6.32 7.17 0.93
CA LEU A 81 6.10 8.05 -0.22
C LEU A 81 7.20 9.11 -0.36
N LYS A 82 7.74 9.65 0.75
CA LYS A 82 8.86 10.62 0.74
C LYS A 82 10.16 10.06 0.16
N LEU A 83 10.36 8.74 0.17
CA LEU A 83 11.53 8.11 -0.45
C LEU A 83 11.46 8.18 -1.99
N TYR A 84 10.26 8.32 -2.54
CA TYR A 84 10.03 8.46 -3.97
C TYR A 84 10.01 9.93 -4.38
N ASN A 85 11.10 10.41 -4.97
CA ASN A 85 11.16 11.78 -5.49
C ASN A 85 10.34 11.95 -6.79
N LYS A 86 10.17 10.84 -7.54
CA LYS A 86 9.33 10.75 -8.74
C LYS A 86 8.59 9.42 -8.73
N LEU A 87 7.37 9.41 -9.26
CA LEU A 87 6.62 8.17 -9.42
C LEU A 87 7.26 7.31 -10.52
N PRO A 88 7.24 5.97 -10.36
CA PRO A 88 7.68 5.05 -11.39
C PRO A 88 6.81 5.15 -12.67
N PRO A 89 7.35 4.81 -13.86
CA PRO A 89 6.62 4.89 -15.13
C PRO A 89 5.37 4.00 -15.22
N ASN A 90 5.28 2.93 -14.44
CA ASN A 90 4.07 2.08 -14.38
C ASN A 90 3.11 2.46 -13.23
N GLY A 91 3.47 3.45 -12.42
CA GLY A 91 2.75 3.84 -11.22
C GLY A 91 3.38 3.26 -9.95
N LEU A 92 2.80 3.61 -8.81
CA LEU A 92 3.26 3.16 -7.50
C LEU A 92 2.10 2.54 -6.75
N VAL A 93 2.32 1.34 -6.23
CA VAL A 93 1.38 0.70 -5.31
C VAL A 93 2.01 0.67 -3.93
N LEU A 94 1.25 1.11 -2.94
CA LEU A 94 1.63 1.21 -1.55
C LEU A 94 0.52 0.61 -0.67
N TYR A 95 0.85 -0.48 0.01
CA TYR A 95 0.03 -1.06 1.04
C TYR A 95 0.67 -0.79 2.39
N THR A 96 -0.11 -0.27 3.34
CA THR A 96 0.36 -0.10 4.70
C THR A 96 -0.72 -0.50 5.68
N GLY A 97 -0.34 -1.17 6.75
CA GLY A 97 -1.28 -1.56 7.78
C GLY A 97 -0.62 -2.28 8.93
N THR A 98 -1.41 -2.58 9.94
CA THR A 98 -0.95 -3.33 11.12
C THR A 98 -1.55 -4.72 11.05
N ILE A 99 -0.70 -5.73 10.93
CA ILE A 99 -1.07 -7.13 11.00
C ILE A 99 -0.77 -7.66 12.40
N VAL A 100 -1.55 -8.64 12.86
CA VAL A 100 -1.26 -9.34 14.11
C VAL A 100 -0.53 -10.64 13.75
N THR A 101 0.67 -10.82 14.27
CA THR A 101 1.42 -12.07 14.09
C THR A 101 0.83 -13.17 14.97
N GLU A 102 1.15 -14.44 14.69
CA GLU A 102 0.68 -15.60 15.49
C GLU A 102 1.03 -15.48 16.99
N ASP A 103 2.12 -14.79 17.33
CA ASP A 103 2.52 -14.41 18.70
C ASP A 103 1.60 -13.38 19.40
N GLY A 104 0.52 -12.92 18.74
CA GLY A 104 -0.39 -11.89 19.26
C GLY A 104 0.18 -10.47 19.25
N LYS A 105 1.36 -10.27 18.65
CA LYS A 105 2.01 -8.95 18.53
C LYS A 105 1.51 -8.19 17.31
N GLU A 106 1.28 -6.90 17.48
CA GLU A 106 0.96 -5.98 16.40
C GLU A 106 2.24 -5.59 15.64
N LYS A 107 2.29 -5.89 14.35
CA LYS A 107 3.39 -5.53 13.46
C LYS A 107 2.88 -4.60 12.36
N LYS A 108 3.52 -3.44 12.24
CA LYS A 108 3.28 -2.52 11.13
C LYS A 108 4.03 -3.03 9.91
N GLU A 109 3.32 -3.28 8.83
CA GLU A 109 3.90 -3.68 7.57
C GLU A 109 3.58 -2.63 6.51
N THR A 110 4.56 -2.39 5.64
CA THR A 110 4.43 -1.46 4.53
C THR A 110 5.12 -2.07 3.34
N TYR A 111 4.36 -2.21 2.25
CA TYR A 111 4.79 -2.80 1.00
C TYR A 111 4.60 -1.79 -0.10
N ASP A 112 5.67 -1.51 -0.83
CA ASP A 112 5.70 -0.63 -1.97
C ASP A 112 6.36 -1.34 -3.14
N PHE A 113 5.76 -1.23 -4.32
CA PHE A 113 6.31 -1.78 -5.54
C PHE A 113 5.74 -1.09 -6.77
N GLU A 114 6.49 -1.21 -7.87
CA GLU A 114 6.02 -0.83 -9.18
C GLU A 114 5.26 -2.02 -9.83
N PRO A 115 4.03 -1.83 -10.31
CA PRO A 115 3.31 -2.88 -11.03
C PRO A 115 3.94 -3.13 -12.41
N LEU A 116 3.88 -4.38 -12.90
CA LEU A 116 4.38 -4.75 -14.24
C LEU A 116 3.62 -4.09 -15.39
N LYS A 117 2.36 -3.71 -15.16
CA LYS A 117 1.51 -3.03 -16.11
C LYS A 117 1.20 -1.63 -15.58
N PRO A 118 1.18 -0.60 -16.45
CA PRO A 118 0.84 0.74 -16.03
C PRO A 118 -0.60 0.78 -15.51
N ILE A 119 -0.77 1.27 -14.29
CA ILE A 119 -2.10 1.46 -13.69
C ILE A 119 -2.56 2.90 -13.94
N ASN A 120 -3.73 3.06 -14.55
CA ASN A 120 -4.36 4.37 -14.76
C ASN A 120 -5.35 4.74 -13.65
N ALA A 121 -5.68 3.81 -12.76
CA ALA A 121 -6.55 4.03 -11.62
C ALA A 121 -5.76 4.69 -10.47
N SER A 122 -6.38 5.69 -9.84
CA SER A 122 -5.96 6.17 -8.52
C SER A 122 -6.93 5.58 -7.51
N LEU A 123 -6.41 4.89 -6.50
CA LEU A 123 -7.23 4.31 -5.43
C LEU A 123 -6.60 4.63 -4.09
N TYR A 124 -7.38 5.23 -3.20
CA TYR A 124 -7.06 5.32 -1.79
C TYR A 124 -8.22 4.70 -1.02
N ARG A 125 -7.95 3.65 -0.25
CA ARG A 125 -8.97 2.98 0.54
C ARG A 125 -8.39 2.49 1.86
N CYS A 126 -9.03 2.87 2.95
CA CYS A 126 -8.75 2.36 4.29
C CYS A 126 -9.86 1.38 4.69
N ASP A 127 -9.56 0.09 4.74
CA ASP A 127 -10.52 -0.96 5.10
C ASP A 127 -9.88 -1.96 6.09
N LYS A 128 -10.57 -3.06 6.38
CA LYS A 128 -10.04 -4.18 7.19
C LYS A 128 -9.15 -5.13 6.39
N ILE A 129 -9.23 -5.05 5.06
CA ILE A 129 -8.50 -5.89 4.10
C ILE A 129 -7.72 -5.03 3.12
N PHE A 130 -6.66 -5.59 2.54
CA PHE A 130 -5.97 -4.97 1.43
C PHE A 130 -6.76 -5.18 0.14
N HIS A 131 -6.97 -4.10 -0.62
CA HIS A 131 -7.65 -4.15 -1.91
C HIS A 131 -6.61 -4.32 -3.01
N THR A 132 -6.46 -5.55 -3.50
CA THR A 132 -5.55 -5.92 -4.59
C THR A 132 -6.25 -5.97 -5.95
N GLU A 133 -7.52 -5.55 -6.04
CA GLU A 133 -8.33 -5.63 -7.26
C GLU A 133 -7.71 -4.89 -8.46
N ALA A 134 -6.95 -3.83 -8.23
CA ALA A 134 -6.27 -3.10 -9.30
C ALA A 134 -4.99 -3.76 -9.81
N LEU A 135 -4.54 -4.85 -9.17
CA LEU A 135 -3.34 -5.61 -9.54
C LEU A 135 -3.65 -6.91 -10.30
N LEU A 136 -4.91 -7.36 -10.25
CA LEU A 136 -5.42 -8.53 -10.94
C LEU A 136 -5.82 -8.16 -12.38
#